data_AF-A0A8X7T2E8-F1
#
_entry.id   AF-A0A8X7T2E8-F1
#
_cell.length_a   1.000
_cell.length_b   1.000
_cell.length_c   1.000
_cell.angle_alpha   90.00
_cell.angle_beta   90.00
_cell.angle_gamma   90.00
#
_symmetry.space_group_name_H-M   'P 1'
#
loop_
_entity.id
_entity.type
_entity.pdbx_description
1 polymer ?
#
loop_
_entity_poly.entity_id
_entity_poly.type
_entity_poly.pdbx_seq_one_letter_code
_entity_poly.pdbx_strand_id
1 'polypeptide(L)'
;MVLFWKVYADDYAELPEYYPGQEVNAGITIRTFYYSGFEVPALAMFALYVFLVALIAINASKKTLKFVAPNFYARQRARLGWLRAHVLNASLIGRKHSEPLYLFGRRWLPVRIPLRFQSFVIFALVFFNLILLVTNFDITADEVNVYWPGPGSHHTQAVRYLADRSCVLAVGQLPIIFLTAGRYSPVALITGLDFSDSMLYHRWLARMVWLQVSIHSLAYTYLEASSGYLAESFKQAYWNWGVAATAMFWGLTILAYGQLRTKAYEVFVTLHVVMGIMALVGVYFHIHLLDYWRYKVFIVLTEISASLWAFDRVARALNRLYNSFRLRKNGCIATGTIT
;
A
#
# COMPACT_ATOMS: atom_id res chain seq x y z
N MET A 1 13.42 4.19 6.42
CA MET A 1 13.00 2.78 6.28
C MET A 1 14.18 1.86 6.00
N VAL A 2 14.93 2.00 4.90
CA VAL A 2 16.10 1.14 4.60
C VAL A 2 17.13 1.10 5.74
N LEU A 3 17.50 2.27 6.28
CA LEU A 3 18.49 2.36 7.35
C LEU A 3 18.09 1.66 8.65
N PHE A 4 16.79 1.48 8.92
CA PHE A 4 16.33 0.78 10.12
C PHE A 4 16.62 -0.73 10.10
N TRP A 5 16.94 -1.27 8.91
CA TRP A 5 17.16 -2.70 8.69
C TRP A 5 18.62 -3.05 8.46
N LYS A 6 19.50 -2.04 8.44
CA LYS A 6 20.94 -2.30 8.47
C LYS A 6 21.33 -2.81 9.84
N VAL A 7 22.25 -3.77 9.85
CA VAL A 7 22.82 -4.30 11.09
C VAL A 7 24.06 -3.47 11.44
N TYR A 8 24.05 -2.89 12.63
CA TYR A 8 25.08 -2.04 13.21
C TYR A 8 25.93 -2.82 14.21
N ALA A 9 27.06 -2.25 14.64
CA ALA A 9 27.96 -2.88 15.61
C ALA A 9 27.23 -3.27 16.92
N ASP A 10 26.34 -2.40 17.38
CA ASP A 10 25.58 -2.60 18.62
C ASP A 10 24.65 -3.83 18.55
N ASP A 11 24.15 -4.19 17.37
CA ASP A 11 23.32 -5.39 17.20
C ASP A 11 24.11 -6.70 17.38
N TYR A 12 25.44 -6.64 17.30
CA TYR A 12 26.31 -7.78 17.55
C TYR A 12 26.78 -7.86 19.02
N ALA A 13 26.56 -6.81 19.82
CA ALA A 13 27.10 -6.70 21.17
C ALA A 13 26.55 -7.78 22.11
N GLU A 14 25.30 -8.19 21.91
CA GLU A 14 24.61 -9.18 22.75
C GLU A 14 24.79 -10.62 22.24
N LEU A 15 25.45 -10.84 21.08
CA LEU A 15 25.60 -12.21 20.55
C LEU A 15 26.36 -13.17 21.44
N PRO A 16 27.43 -12.77 22.15
CA PRO A 16 28.10 -13.69 23.07
C PRO A 16 27.20 -14.16 24.22
N GLU A 17 26.18 -13.37 24.59
CA GLU A 17 25.22 -13.73 25.64
C GLU A 17 24.17 -14.73 25.12
N TYR A 18 23.60 -14.48 23.94
CA TYR A 18 22.54 -15.32 23.39
C TYR A 18 23.04 -16.55 22.63
N TYR A 19 24.23 -16.49 22.03
CA TYR A 19 24.81 -17.53 21.17
C TYR A 19 26.29 -17.80 21.52
N PRO A 20 26.59 -18.24 22.75
CA PRO A 20 27.95 -18.44 23.21
C PRO A 20 28.68 -19.48 22.35
N GLY A 21 29.82 -19.10 21.77
CA GLY A 21 30.65 -19.94 20.89
C GLY A 21 30.12 -20.09 19.45
N GLN A 22 29.04 -19.38 19.09
CA GLN A 22 28.48 -19.35 17.73
C GLN A 22 28.30 -17.92 17.21
N GLU A 23 29.06 -16.96 17.76
CA GLU A 23 28.87 -15.52 17.52
C GLU A 23 29.01 -15.17 16.03
N VAL A 24 29.95 -15.81 15.33
CA VAL A 24 30.16 -15.62 13.89
C VAL A 24 28.94 -16.11 13.09
N ASN A 25 28.46 -17.31 13.40
CA ASN A 25 27.31 -17.92 12.73
C ASN A 25 26.02 -17.15 13.00
N ALA A 26 25.84 -16.71 14.26
CA ALA A 26 24.74 -15.85 14.66
C ALA A 26 24.78 -14.51 13.93
N GLY A 27 25.96 -13.89 13.82
CA GLY A 27 26.14 -12.63 13.09
C GLY A 27 25.79 -12.75 11.59
N ILE A 28 26.19 -13.84 10.93
CA ILE A 28 25.81 -14.12 9.53
C ILE A 28 24.29 -14.32 9.43
N THR A 29 23.71 -15.16 10.29
CA THR A 29 22.27 -15.45 10.31
C THR A 29 21.44 -14.18 10.48
N ILE A 30 21.79 -13.34 11.44
CA ILE A 30 21.10 -12.08 11.72
C ILE A 30 21.17 -11.11 10.54
N ARG A 31 22.36 -10.96 9.95
CA ARG A 31 22.55 -10.11 8.79
C ARG A 31 21.70 -10.58 7.62
N THR A 32 21.75 -11.88 7.30
CA THR A 32 20.96 -12.47 6.23
C THR A 32 19.46 -12.34 6.50
N PHE A 33 19.02 -12.57 7.74
CA PHE A 33 17.64 -12.41 8.15
C PHE A 33 17.12 -10.99 7.91
N TYR A 34 17.85 -9.97 8.37
CA TYR A 34 17.42 -8.58 8.18
C TYR A 34 17.53 -8.12 6.72
N TYR A 35 18.57 -8.54 6.02
CA TYR A 35 18.73 -8.25 4.60
C TYR A 35 17.58 -8.84 3.79
N SER A 36 17.39 -10.16 3.88
CA SER A 36 16.37 -10.90 3.15
C SER A 36 14.98 -10.49 3.57
N GLY A 37 14.67 -10.42 4.87
CA GLY A 37 13.31 -10.16 5.35
C GLY A 37 12.86 -8.70 5.18
N PHE A 38 13.77 -7.72 5.33
CA PHE A 38 13.36 -6.33 5.54
C PHE A 38 14.11 -5.29 4.69
N GLU A 39 15.42 -5.42 4.48
CA GLU A 39 16.18 -4.41 3.71
C GLU A 39 15.77 -4.40 2.22
N VAL A 40 15.72 -5.58 1.59
CA VAL A 40 15.31 -5.75 0.19
C VAL A 40 13.91 -5.16 -0.12
N PRO A 41 12.83 -5.52 0.61
CA PRO A 41 11.52 -4.91 0.37
C PRO A 41 11.49 -3.42 0.76
N ALA A 42 12.32 -2.98 1.71
CA ALA A 42 12.42 -1.56 2.06
C ALA A 42 13.01 -0.72 0.93
N LEU A 43 13.95 -1.26 0.15
CA LEU A 43 14.47 -0.62 -1.06
C LEU A 43 13.39 -0.50 -2.14
N ALA A 44 12.55 -1.52 -2.30
CA ALA A 44 11.41 -1.49 -3.22
C ALA A 44 10.48 -0.33 -2.93
N MET A 45 10.13 -0.20 -1.66
CA MET A 45 9.28 0.88 -1.18
C MET A 45 9.95 2.23 -1.35
N PHE A 46 11.24 2.36 -1.06
CA PHE A 46 11.96 3.61 -1.31
C PHE A 46 11.90 4.02 -2.78
N ALA A 47 12.18 3.09 -3.70
CA ALA A 47 12.06 3.34 -5.15
C ALA A 47 10.64 3.74 -5.55
N LEU A 48 9.63 3.08 -4.97
CA LEU A 48 8.23 3.40 -5.21
C LEU A 48 7.85 4.81 -4.71
N TYR A 49 8.31 5.20 -3.53
CA TYR A 49 8.10 6.54 -3.00
C TYR A 49 8.80 7.62 -3.85
N VAL A 50 10.04 7.38 -4.29
CA VAL A 50 10.75 8.28 -5.20
C VAL A 50 9.98 8.44 -6.52
N PHE A 51 9.50 7.33 -7.09
CA PHE A 51 8.67 7.34 -8.29
C PHE A 51 7.39 8.16 -8.09
N LEU A 52 6.68 7.97 -6.97
CA LEU A 52 5.48 8.73 -6.65
C LEU A 52 5.75 10.24 -6.47
N VAL A 53 6.82 10.60 -5.77
CA VAL A 53 7.22 12.00 -5.58
C VAL A 53 7.56 12.64 -6.92
N ALA A 54 8.27 11.94 -7.81
CA ALA A 54 8.55 12.43 -9.16
C ALA A 54 7.26 12.67 -9.96
N LEU A 55 6.29 11.75 -9.90
CA LEU A 55 4.97 11.94 -10.54
C LEU A 55 4.22 13.15 -9.98
N ILE A 56 4.24 13.34 -8.65
CA ILE A 56 3.62 14.49 -7.99
C ILE A 56 4.31 15.79 -8.45
N ALA A 57 5.64 15.84 -8.44
CA ALA A 57 6.42 17.02 -8.84
C ALA A 57 6.19 17.40 -10.31
N ILE A 58 6.12 16.41 -11.22
CA ILE A 58 5.82 16.64 -12.64
C ILE A 58 4.41 17.23 -12.81
N ASN A 59 3.41 16.69 -12.12
CA ASN A 59 2.04 17.17 -12.27
C ASN A 59 1.81 18.52 -11.58
N ALA A 60 2.44 18.75 -10.42
CA ALA A 60 2.46 20.05 -9.76
C ALA A 60 3.08 21.12 -10.67
N SER A 61 4.24 20.83 -11.26
CA SER A 61 4.91 21.72 -12.22
C SER A 61 4.01 22.07 -13.42
N LYS A 62 3.31 21.07 -13.97
CA LYS A 62 2.33 21.30 -15.06
C LYS A 62 1.19 22.20 -14.64
N LYS A 63 0.65 22.01 -13.43
CA LYS A 63 -0.43 22.84 -12.88
C LYS A 63 0.04 24.28 -12.67
N THR A 64 1.21 24.47 -12.07
CA THR A 64 1.81 25.80 -11.86
C THR A 64 2.09 26.50 -13.19
N LEU A 65 2.65 25.80 -14.18
CA LEU A 65 2.94 26.38 -15.49
C LEU A 65 1.66 26.81 -16.23
N LYS A 66 0.57 26.03 -16.09
CA LYS A 66 -0.74 26.39 -16.65
C LYS A 66 -1.30 27.67 -16.01
N PHE A 67 -1.02 27.90 -14.72
CA PHE A 67 -1.46 29.09 -13.99
C PHE A 67 -0.59 30.32 -14.30
N VAL A 68 0.73 30.19 -14.23
CA VAL A 68 1.68 31.32 -14.36
C VAL A 68 1.91 31.72 -15.82
N ALA A 69 1.99 30.77 -16.75
CA ALA A 69 2.35 31.03 -18.14
C ALA A 69 1.45 30.24 -19.12
N PRO A 70 0.14 30.55 -19.21
CA PRO A 70 -0.83 29.76 -19.96
C PRO A 70 -0.50 29.65 -21.45
N ASN A 71 -0.01 30.73 -22.08
CA ASN A 71 0.36 30.74 -23.50
C ASN A 71 1.62 29.91 -23.78
N PHE A 72 2.58 29.89 -22.86
CA PHE A 72 3.75 29.02 -22.97
C PHE A 72 3.36 27.55 -22.78
N TYR A 73 2.56 27.27 -21.75
CA TYR A 73 2.00 25.94 -21.51
C TYR A 73 1.23 25.42 -22.74
N ALA A 74 0.36 26.23 -23.33
CA ALA A 74 -0.41 25.86 -24.53
C ALA A 74 0.49 25.54 -25.73
N ARG A 75 1.53 26.37 -25.98
CA ARG A 75 2.52 26.13 -27.05
C ARG A 75 3.29 24.83 -26.85
N GLN A 76 3.81 24.57 -25.64
CA GLN A 76 4.52 23.32 -25.33
C GLN A 76 3.60 22.11 -25.44
N ARG A 77 2.36 22.24 -24.94
CA ARG A 77 1.31 21.22 -25.02
C ARG A 77 0.95 20.87 -26.47
N ALA A 78 0.95 21.86 -27.37
CA ALA A 78 0.72 21.66 -28.80
C ALA A 78 1.92 20.99 -29.50
N ARG A 79 3.16 21.40 -29.18
CA ARG A 79 4.39 20.75 -29.68
C ARG A 79 4.45 19.26 -29.33
N LEU A 80 4.02 18.92 -28.11
CA LEU A 80 3.93 17.53 -27.65
C LEU A 80 2.61 16.84 -28.05
N GLY A 81 1.83 17.43 -28.98
CA GLY A 81 0.50 16.94 -29.37
C GLY A 81 0.53 15.51 -29.89
N TRP A 82 1.50 15.18 -30.75
CA TRP A 82 1.65 13.82 -31.31
C TRP A 82 1.92 12.78 -30.22
N LEU A 83 2.90 13.06 -29.34
CA LEU A 83 3.26 12.18 -28.23
C LEU A 83 2.11 12.03 -27.23
N ARG A 84 1.37 13.11 -26.96
CA ARG A 84 0.19 13.07 -26.08
C ARG A 84 -0.93 12.23 -26.67
N ALA A 85 -1.19 12.36 -27.98
CA ALA A 85 -2.25 11.62 -28.66
C ALA A 85 -1.93 10.12 -28.78
N HIS A 86 -0.70 9.76 -29.13
CA HIS A 86 -0.34 8.38 -29.46
C HIS A 86 0.30 7.60 -28.32
N VAL A 87 0.94 8.27 -27.34
CA VAL A 87 1.69 7.60 -26.27
C VAL A 87 1.04 7.80 -24.91
N LEU A 88 0.64 9.02 -24.55
CA LEU A 88 0.15 9.30 -23.18
C LEU A 88 -1.35 9.03 -23.00
N ASN A 89 -2.17 9.53 -23.93
CA ASN A 89 -3.64 9.48 -23.85
C ASN A 89 -4.26 8.43 -24.78
N ALA A 90 -3.46 7.69 -25.54
CA ALA A 90 -3.98 6.56 -26.28
C ALA A 90 -4.44 5.47 -25.31
N SER A 91 -5.47 4.72 -25.69
CA SER A 91 -5.93 3.57 -24.92
C SER A 91 -4.85 2.46 -24.94
N LEU A 92 -4.77 1.66 -23.88
CA LEU A 92 -3.81 0.55 -23.80
C LEU A 92 -4.12 -0.53 -24.85
N ILE A 93 -5.39 -0.86 -25.08
CA ILE A 93 -5.82 -1.87 -26.06
C ILE A 93 -7.05 -1.35 -26.82
N GLY A 94 -6.92 -1.19 -28.13
CA GLY A 94 -8.03 -0.80 -29.02
C GLY A 94 -8.40 0.68 -29.02
N ARG A 95 -9.67 0.98 -29.27
CA ARG A 95 -10.23 2.36 -29.34
C ARG A 95 -11.14 2.73 -28.15
N LYS A 96 -11.42 1.77 -27.25
CA LYS A 96 -12.37 1.94 -26.14
C LYS A 96 -11.63 2.35 -24.87
N HIS A 97 -11.83 3.60 -24.45
CA HIS A 97 -11.35 4.14 -23.18
C HIS A 97 -12.47 4.05 -22.14
N SER A 98 -12.14 3.65 -20.91
CA SER A 98 -13.06 3.66 -19.75
C SER A 98 -14.29 2.73 -19.81
N GLU A 99 -14.47 1.94 -20.87
CA GLU A 99 -15.49 0.88 -20.89
C GLU A 99 -15.03 -0.34 -20.07
N PRO A 100 -15.92 -0.92 -19.22
CA PRO A 100 -15.61 -2.16 -18.52
C PRO A 100 -15.53 -3.31 -19.53
N LEU A 101 -14.35 -3.92 -19.68
CA LEU A 101 -14.21 -5.21 -20.36
C LEU A 101 -14.52 -6.34 -19.40
N TYR A 102 -15.30 -7.28 -19.89
CA TYR A 102 -15.65 -8.50 -19.19
C TYR A 102 -14.74 -9.61 -19.67
N LEU A 103 -13.75 -9.97 -18.84
CA LEU A 103 -12.88 -11.12 -19.10
C LEU A 103 -13.73 -12.40 -19.20
N PHE A 104 -13.48 -13.20 -20.25
CA PHE A 104 -14.20 -14.45 -20.53
C PHE A 104 -15.73 -14.30 -20.67
N GLY A 105 -16.22 -13.13 -21.09
CA GLY A 105 -17.67 -12.87 -21.27
C GLY A 105 -18.46 -12.83 -19.97
N ARG A 106 -17.81 -12.95 -18.80
CA ARG A 106 -18.50 -12.98 -17.51
C ARG A 106 -18.54 -11.56 -16.91
N ARG A 107 -19.75 -11.06 -16.65
CA ARG A 107 -20.04 -9.72 -16.07
C ARG A 107 -19.47 -9.46 -14.67
N TRP A 108 -18.94 -10.51 -14.05
CA TRP A 108 -18.53 -10.60 -12.66
C TRP A 108 -17.10 -10.05 -12.41
N LEU A 109 -16.33 -9.74 -13.47
CA LEU A 109 -14.96 -9.19 -13.35
C LEU A 109 -14.72 -8.04 -14.35
N PRO A 110 -15.34 -6.87 -14.15
CA PRO A 110 -15.16 -5.73 -15.05
C PRO A 110 -13.76 -5.13 -14.88
N VAL A 111 -12.90 -5.27 -15.90
CA VAL A 111 -11.59 -4.62 -15.97
C VAL A 111 -11.72 -3.36 -16.81
N ARG A 112 -11.39 -2.20 -16.22
CA ARG A 112 -11.32 -0.94 -16.97
C ARG A 112 -9.95 -0.84 -17.62
N ILE A 113 -9.90 -0.76 -18.95
CA ILE A 113 -8.64 -0.52 -19.66
C ILE A 113 -8.15 0.89 -19.29
N PRO A 114 -6.95 1.01 -18.66
CA PRO A 114 -6.38 2.31 -18.37
C PRO A 114 -5.85 2.99 -19.64
N LEU A 115 -5.64 4.30 -19.56
CA LEU A 115 -4.80 5.00 -20.54
C LEU A 115 -3.37 4.44 -20.51
N ARG A 116 -2.61 4.55 -21.60
CA ARG A 116 -1.22 4.04 -21.66
C ARG A 116 -0.34 4.59 -20.54
N PHE A 117 -0.43 5.88 -20.22
CA PHE A 117 0.30 6.46 -19.10
C PHE A 117 -0.15 5.89 -17.74
N GLN A 118 -1.45 5.76 -17.50
CA GLN A 118 -1.99 5.13 -16.29
C GLN A 118 -1.55 3.67 -16.17
N SER A 119 -1.48 2.96 -17.31
CA SER A 119 -1.02 1.58 -17.39
C SER A 119 0.46 1.46 -17.09
N PHE A 120 1.29 2.40 -17.56
CA PHE A 120 2.70 2.47 -17.19
C PHE A 120 2.87 2.69 -15.68
N VAL A 121 2.11 3.61 -15.09
CA VAL A 121 2.13 3.83 -13.62
C VAL A 121 1.70 2.56 -12.88
N ILE A 122 0.61 1.91 -13.29
CA ILE A 122 0.15 0.64 -12.71
C ILE A 122 1.20 -0.46 -12.87
N PHE A 123 1.82 -0.57 -14.05
CA PHE A 123 2.88 -1.54 -14.31
C PHE A 123 4.07 -1.30 -13.38
N ALA A 124 4.54 -0.06 -13.24
CA ALA A 124 5.62 0.27 -12.31
C ALA A 124 5.24 -0.08 -10.86
N LEU A 125 4.00 0.26 -10.43
CA LEU A 125 3.48 -0.09 -9.10
C LEU A 125 3.52 -1.61 -8.88
N VAL A 126 3.00 -2.41 -9.82
CA VAL A 126 2.97 -3.87 -9.74
C VAL A 126 4.37 -4.46 -9.81
N PHE A 127 5.21 -3.95 -10.71
CA PHE A 127 6.57 -4.41 -10.93
C PHE A 127 7.42 -4.27 -9.67
N PHE A 128 7.46 -3.09 -9.04
CA PHE A 128 8.23 -2.87 -7.82
C PHE A 128 7.73 -3.72 -6.64
N ASN A 129 6.42 -3.94 -6.55
CA ASN A 129 5.84 -4.80 -5.52
C ASN A 129 6.14 -6.29 -5.73
N LEU A 130 6.12 -6.78 -6.97
CA LEU A 130 6.33 -8.20 -7.25
C LEU A 130 7.82 -8.56 -7.27
N ILE A 131 8.66 -7.77 -7.93
CA ILE A 131 10.06 -8.15 -8.15
C ILE A 131 10.80 -8.32 -6.83
N LEU A 132 10.69 -7.38 -5.90
CA LEU A 132 11.39 -7.45 -4.62
C LEU A 132 10.65 -8.27 -3.55
N LEU A 133 9.42 -8.71 -3.83
CA LEU A 133 8.77 -9.75 -3.04
C LEU A 133 9.42 -11.12 -3.30
N VAL A 134 9.80 -11.42 -4.55
CA VAL A 134 10.23 -12.77 -4.96
C VAL A 134 11.71 -12.93 -5.36
N THR A 135 12.49 -11.85 -5.43
CA THR A 135 13.91 -11.89 -5.85
C THR A 135 14.89 -11.49 -4.75
N ASN A 136 16.17 -11.84 -4.89
CA ASN A 136 17.23 -11.49 -3.94
C ASN A 136 16.99 -12.06 -2.54
N PHE A 137 16.68 -13.36 -2.44
CA PHE A 137 16.69 -14.07 -1.16
C PHE A 137 18.08 -14.60 -0.90
N ASP A 138 18.68 -14.18 0.20
CA ASP A 138 19.84 -14.85 0.76
C ASP A 138 19.33 -15.85 1.80
N ILE A 139 19.68 -17.12 1.63
CA ILE A 139 19.36 -18.23 2.52
C ILE A 139 20.69 -18.71 3.10
N THR A 140 20.79 -18.77 4.42
CA THR A 140 21.99 -19.28 5.08
C THR A 140 22.01 -20.80 5.01
N ALA A 141 23.20 -21.38 4.87
CA ALA A 141 23.39 -22.82 4.96
C ALA A 141 22.95 -23.36 6.33
N ASP A 142 22.48 -24.61 6.36
CA ASP A 142 21.94 -25.27 7.56
C ASP A 142 22.93 -25.29 8.74
N GLU A 143 24.24 -25.42 8.47
CA GLU A 143 25.31 -25.46 9.47
C GLU A 143 25.64 -24.09 10.10
N VAL A 144 25.22 -23.00 9.44
CA VAL A 144 25.45 -21.62 9.89
C VAL A 144 24.20 -21.04 10.55
N ASN A 145 23.01 -21.51 10.20
CA ASN A 145 21.77 -20.92 10.68
C ASN A 145 21.50 -21.21 12.17
N VAL A 146 21.48 -20.17 13.00
CA VAL A 146 21.18 -20.29 14.44
C VAL A 146 19.69 -20.11 14.79
N TYR A 147 18.87 -19.58 13.88
CA TYR A 147 17.44 -19.34 14.10
C TYR A 147 16.58 -20.60 13.86
N TRP A 148 16.93 -21.35 12.83
CA TRP A 148 16.29 -22.62 12.45
C TRP A 148 17.37 -23.67 12.24
N PRO A 149 18.00 -24.17 13.33
CA PRO A 149 19.06 -25.16 13.22
C PRO A 149 18.51 -26.51 12.75
N GLY A 150 19.26 -27.17 11.89
CA GLY A 150 18.96 -28.53 11.42
C GLY A 150 18.83 -28.64 9.90
N PRO A 151 18.86 -29.88 9.38
CA PRO A 151 18.81 -30.13 7.95
C PRO A 151 17.48 -29.69 7.33
N GLY A 152 17.54 -29.00 6.19
CA GLY A 152 16.36 -28.56 5.45
C GLY A 152 15.73 -27.25 5.93
N SER A 153 16.48 -26.41 6.66
CA SER A 153 15.99 -25.12 7.18
C SER A 153 15.62 -24.12 6.08
N HIS A 154 16.10 -24.35 4.86
CA HIS A 154 15.95 -23.45 3.71
C HIS A 154 14.48 -23.13 3.39
N HIS A 155 13.58 -24.12 3.53
CA HIS A 155 12.15 -23.91 3.30
C HIS A 155 11.55 -22.95 4.34
N THR A 156 11.83 -23.18 5.63
CA THR A 156 11.37 -22.33 6.73
C THR A 156 11.90 -20.90 6.60
N GLN A 157 13.18 -20.76 6.25
CA GLN A 157 13.79 -19.46 5.95
C GLN A 157 13.06 -18.75 4.80
N ALA A 158 12.81 -19.44 3.68
CA ALA A 158 12.14 -18.84 2.52
C ALA A 158 10.71 -18.38 2.85
N VAL A 159 9.92 -19.21 3.55
CA VAL A 159 8.56 -18.85 3.98
C VAL A 159 8.58 -17.69 4.96
N ARG A 160 9.54 -17.67 5.91
CA ARG A 160 9.71 -16.56 6.84
C ARG A 160 10.05 -15.26 6.13
N TYR A 161 11.03 -15.26 5.23
CA TYR A 161 11.39 -14.08 4.46
C TYR A 161 10.24 -13.59 3.58
N LEU A 162 9.46 -14.49 2.98
CA LEU A 162 8.26 -14.13 2.22
C LEU A 162 7.20 -13.46 3.13
N ALA A 163 7.01 -14.00 4.32
CA ALA A 163 6.07 -13.45 5.32
C ALA A 163 6.48 -12.04 5.75
N ASP A 164 7.77 -11.82 6.03
CA ASP A 164 8.29 -10.52 6.44
C ASP A 164 8.22 -9.50 5.29
N ARG A 165 8.67 -9.87 4.08
CA ARG A 165 8.62 -9.01 2.90
C ARG A 165 7.24 -8.52 2.55
N SER A 166 6.27 -9.44 2.56
CA SER A 166 4.89 -9.11 2.23
C SER A 166 4.31 -8.10 3.23
N CYS A 167 4.63 -8.21 4.52
CA CYS A 167 4.29 -7.20 5.54
C CYS A 167 4.94 -5.84 5.25
N VAL A 168 6.26 -5.79 5.00
CA VAL A 168 6.98 -4.53 4.74
C VAL A 168 6.37 -3.78 3.55
N LEU A 169 6.05 -4.51 2.47
CA LEU A 169 5.39 -3.93 1.29
C LEU A 169 3.94 -3.50 1.58
N ALA A 170 3.18 -4.29 2.34
CA ALA A 170 1.79 -3.96 2.69
C ALA A 170 1.72 -2.67 3.52
N VAL A 171 2.43 -2.63 4.65
CA VAL A 171 2.43 -1.48 5.57
C VAL A 171 3.08 -0.26 4.90
N GLY A 172 4.15 -0.49 4.14
CA GLY A 172 4.82 0.53 3.34
C GLY A 172 3.90 1.31 2.41
N GLN A 173 2.84 0.68 1.89
CA GLN A 173 1.92 1.29 0.93
C GLN A 173 0.67 1.92 1.56
N LEU A 174 0.42 1.73 2.86
CA LEU A 174 -0.76 2.29 3.53
C LEU A 174 -0.88 3.82 3.33
N PRO A 175 0.18 4.64 3.49
CA PRO A 175 0.06 6.08 3.25
C PRO A 175 -0.42 6.41 1.83
N ILE A 176 0.07 5.66 0.84
CA ILE A 176 -0.27 5.85 -0.58
C ILE A 176 -1.74 5.48 -0.84
N ILE A 177 -2.24 4.41 -0.22
CA ILE A 177 -3.65 4.02 -0.30
C ILE A 177 -4.56 5.15 0.22
N PHE A 178 -4.23 5.72 1.37
CA PHE A 178 -5.02 6.82 1.96
C PHE A 178 -4.88 8.13 1.17
N LEU A 179 -3.69 8.44 0.64
CA LEU A 179 -3.47 9.57 -0.27
C LEU A 179 -4.33 9.49 -1.54
N THR A 180 -4.54 8.28 -2.06
CA THR A 180 -5.29 8.05 -3.31
C THR A 180 -6.79 7.81 -3.10
N ALA A 181 -7.24 7.59 -1.87
CA ALA A 181 -8.65 7.37 -1.53
C ALA A 181 -9.49 8.67 -1.51
N GLY A 182 -8.86 9.79 -1.19
CA GLY A 182 -9.53 11.06 -0.92
C GLY A 182 -9.96 11.84 -2.16
N ARG A 183 -11.04 12.64 -2.01
CA ARG A 183 -11.43 13.64 -3.04
C ARG A 183 -10.70 14.96 -2.83
N TYR A 184 -10.32 15.25 -1.60
CA TYR A 184 -9.56 16.43 -1.19
C TYR A 184 -8.21 15.99 -0.61
N SER A 185 -7.56 15.00 -1.25
CA SER A 185 -6.24 14.57 -0.81
C SER A 185 -5.19 15.65 -1.11
N PRO A 186 -4.09 15.72 -0.33
CA PRO A 186 -2.98 16.63 -0.62
C PRO A 186 -2.47 16.50 -2.07
N VAL A 187 -2.44 15.27 -2.59
CA VAL A 187 -2.05 15.00 -3.98
C VAL A 187 -3.00 15.67 -4.96
N ALA A 188 -4.32 15.51 -4.78
CA ALA A 188 -5.31 16.14 -5.65
C ALA A 188 -5.20 17.68 -5.61
N LEU A 189 -4.98 18.26 -4.43
CA LEU A 189 -4.81 19.71 -4.25
C LEU A 189 -3.55 20.23 -4.93
N ILE A 190 -2.42 19.54 -4.81
CA ILE A 190 -1.14 19.97 -5.38
C ILE A 190 -1.09 19.74 -6.89
N THR A 191 -1.52 18.57 -7.35
CA THR A 191 -1.32 18.13 -8.74
C THR A 191 -2.51 18.44 -9.65
N GLY A 192 -3.71 18.62 -9.08
CA GLY A 192 -4.95 18.66 -9.86
C GLY A 192 -5.32 17.30 -10.46
N LEU A 193 -4.84 16.19 -9.90
CA LEU A 193 -5.18 14.84 -10.34
C LEU A 193 -6.68 14.59 -10.22
N ASP A 194 -7.28 14.08 -11.28
CA ASP A 194 -8.69 13.74 -11.30
C ASP A 194 -9.03 12.62 -10.32
N PHE A 195 -10.16 12.73 -9.64
CA PHE A 195 -10.59 11.73 -8.66
C PHE A 195 -10.78 10.33 -9.28
N SER A 196 -11.21 10.26 -10.55
CA SER A 196 -11.33 8.99 -11.28
C SER A 196 -10.00 8.25 -11.38
N ASP A 197 -8.93 9.00 -11.67
CA ASP A 197 -7.57 8.48 -11.80
C ASP A 197 -6.99 8.10 -10.44
N SER A 198 -7.18 8.96 -9.43
CA SER A 198 -6.81 8.64 -8.05
C SER A 198 -7.46 7.33 -7.58
N MET A 199 -8.75 7.16 -7.87
CA MET A 199 -9.49 5.95 -7.50
C MET A 199 -9.08 4.72 -8.33
N LEU A 200 -8.58 4.91 -9.56
CA LEU A 200 -7.96 3.82 -10.32
C LEU A 200 -6.72 3.30 -9.60
N TYR A 201 -5.82 4.19 -9.19
CA TYR A 201 -4.60 3.81 -8.47
C TYR A 201 -4.92 3.22 -7.09
N HIS A 202 -5.86 3.81 -6.34
CA HIS A 202 -6.32 3.29 -5.05
C HIS A 202 -6.75 1.83 -5.16
N ARG A 203 -7.56 1.47 -6.17
CA ARG A 203 -8.01 0.07 -6.36
C ARG A 203 -6.87 -0.89 -6.69
N TRP A 204 -5.87 -0.46 -7.46
CA TRP A 204 -4.71 -1.32 -7.78
C TRP A 204 -3.83 -1.51 -6.55
N LEU A 205 -3.52 -0.44 -5.82
CA LEU A 205 -2.78 -0.49 -4.57
C LEU A 205 -3.50 -1.34 -3.51
N ALA A 206 -4.81 -1.16 -3.33
CA ALA A 206 -5.60 -1.92 -2.39
C ALA A 206 -5.56 -3.43 -2.67
N ARG A 207 -5.56 -3.84 -3.94
CA ARG A 207 -5.41 -5.26 -4.31
C ARG A 207 -4.02 -5.79 -3.97
N MET A 208 -2.97 -5.00 -4.21
CA MET A 208 -1.60 -5.41 -3.87
C MET A 208 -1.43 -5.56 -2.36
N VAL A 209 -1.89 -4.57 -1.58
CA VAL A 209 -1.85 -4.64 -0.12
C VAL A 209 -2.68 -5.79 0.42
N TRP A 210 -3.89 -6.02 -0.09
CA TRP A 210 -4.69 -7.17 0.31
C TRP A 210 -4.00 -8.51 0.01
N LEU A 211 -3.39 -8.68 -1.18
CA LEU A 211 -2.62 -9.88 -1.51
C LEU A 211 -1.43 -10.05 -0.57
N GLN A 212 -0.70 -8.99 -0.30
CA GLN A 212 0.47 -9.00 0.59
C GLN A 212 0.11 -9.32 2.03
N VAL A 213 -0.96 -8.71 2.58
CA VAL A 213 -1.49 -9.07 3.91
C VAL A 213 -1.93 -10.54 3.94
N SER A 214 -2.55 -11.03 2.86
CA SER A 214 -2.95 -12.44 2.78
C SER A 214 -1.74 -13.38 2.76
N ILE A 215 -0.70 -13.05 2.00
CA ILE A 215 0.56 -13.82 1.98
C ILE A 215 1.21 -13.81 3.36
N HIS A 216 1.32 -12.64 4.00
CA HIS A 216 1.88 -12.49 5.34
C HIS A 216 1.15 -13.36 6.36
N SER A 217 -0.18 -13.24 6.44
CA SER A 217 -0.99 -13.99 7.40
C SER A 217 -0.94 -15.50 7.15
N LEU A 218 -1.04 -15.94 5.89
CA LEU A 218 -0.99 -17.37 5.56
C LEU A 218 0.39 -17.97 5.83
N ALA A 219 1.47 -17.25 5.50
CA ALA A 219 2.84 -17.72 5.72
C ALA A 219 3.17 -17.82 7.22
N TYR A 220 2.82 -16.81 8.03
CA TYR A 220 2.99 -16.88 9.48
C TYR A 220 2.11 -17.97 10.12
N THR A 221 0.85 -18.11 9.67
CA THR A 221 -0.01 -19.20 10.16
C THR A 221 0.59 -20.56 9.85
N TYR A 222 1.12 -20.75 8.63
CA TYR A 222 1.79 -21.99 8.26
C TYR A 222 3.02 -22.26 9.14
N LEU A 223 3.88 -21.26 9.35
CA LEU A 223 5.08 -21.39 10.18
C LEU A 223 4.73 -21.80 11.61
N GLU A 224 3.81 -21.08 12.26
CA GLU A 224 3.37 -21.35 13.63
C GLU A 224 2.63 -22.69 13.76
N ALA A 225 1.85 -23.07 12.75
CA ALA A 225 1.18 -24.38 12.73
C ALA A 225 2.21 -25.52 12.58
N SER A 226 3.19 -25.35 11.69
CA SER A 226 4.23 -26.35 11.42
C SER A 226 5.16 -26.57 12.60
N SER A 227 5.38 -25.54 13.44
CA SER A 227 6.16 -25.63 14.67
C SER A 227 5.33 -26.08 15.89
N GLY A 228 4.01 -26.22 15.76
CA GLY A 228 3.11 -26.53 16.88
C GLY A 228 2.85 -25.37 17.84
N TYR A 229 3.26 -24.15 17.49
CA TYR A 229 3.13 -22.95 18.33
C TYR A 229 1.87 -22.13 18.07
N LEU A 230 1.05 -22.48 17.07
CA LEU A 230 -0.12 -21.68 16.69
C LEU A 230 -1.06 -21.34 17.86
N ALA A 231 -1.33 -22.31 18.75
CA ALA A 231 -2.17 -22.07 19.92
C ALA A 231 -1.56 -21.07 20.90
N GLU A 232 -0.23 -21.03 21.01
CA GLU A 232 0.50 -20.06 21.81
C GLU A 232 0.46 -18.68 21.16
N SER A 233 0.61 -18.59 19.83
CA SER A 233 0.49 -17.33 19.10
C SER A 233 -0.87 -16.65 19.35
N PHE A 234 -1.96 -17.42 19.41
CA PHE A 234 -3.30 -16.89 19.72
C PHE A 234 -3.48 -16.37 21.15
N LYS A 235 -2.57 -16.68 22.09
CA LYS A 235 -2.55 -16.07 23.42
C LYS A 235 -1.95 -14.67 23.40
N GLN A 236 -1.18 -14.34 22.37
CA GLN A 236 -0.51 -13.05 22.24
C GLN A 236 -1.46 -12.00 21.66
N ALA A 237 -1.56 -10.84 22.32
CA ALA A 237 -2.47 -9.78 21.91
C ALA A 237 -2.14 -9.22 20.50
N TYR A 238 -0.86 -9.08 20.17
CA TYR A 238 -0.43 -8.59 18.85
C TYR A 238 -0.93 -9.51 17.73
N TRP A 239 -0.93 -10.84 17.94
CA TRP A 239 -1.39 -11.82 16.96
C TRP A 239 -2.88 -11.65 16.66
N ASN A 240 -3.69 -11.51 17.72
CA ASN A 240 -5.14 -11.32 17.60
C ASN A 240 -5.50 -10.01 16.87
N TRP A 241 -4.75 -8.93 17.12
CA TRP A 241 -4.89 -7.69 16.34
C TRP A 241 -4.51 -7.86 14.87
N GLY A 242 -3.48 -8.67 14.58
CA GLY A 242 -3.10 -9.05 13.21
C GLY A 242 -4.22 -9.82 12.50
N VAL A 243 -4.81 -10.81 13.17
CA VAL A 243 -5.97 -11.58 12.65
C VAL A 243 -7.16 -10.66 12.38
N ALA A 244 -7.49 -9.76 13.32
CA ALA A 244 -8.56 -8.79 13.15
C ALA A 244 -8.30 -7.86 11.95
N ALA A 245 -7.08 -7.34 11.81
CA ALA A 245 -6.70 -6.51 10.66
C ALA A 245 -6.86 -7.27 9.33
N THR A 246 -6.37 -8.51 9.27
CA THR A 246 -6.51 -9.36 8.07
C THR A 246 -7.97 -9.60 7.71
N ALA A 247 -8.83 -9.89 8.69
CA ALA A 247 -10.26 -10.02 8.46
C ALA A 247 -10.88 -8.74 7.88
N MET A 248 -10.47 -7.56 8.38
CA MET A 248 -10.92 -6.28 7.82
C MET A 248 -10.45 -6.08 6.37
N PHE A 249 -9.19 -6.40 6.03
CA PHE A 249 -8.69 -6.32 4.65
C PHE A 249 -9.44 -7.26 3.70
N TRP A 250 -9.79 -8.47 4.14
CA TRP A 250 -10.62 -9.38 3.36
C TRP A 250 -12.02 -8.83 3.14
N GLY A 251 -12.68 -8.34 4.20
CA GLY A 251 -14.01 -7.73 4.06
C GLY A 251 -14.01 -6.48 3.18
N LEU A 252 -12.99 -5.63 3.26
CA LEU A 252 -12.81 -4.48 2.38
C LEU A 252 -12.79 -4.90 0.90
N THR A 253 -12.06 -5.97 0.58
CA THR A 253 -11.94 -6.51 -0.78
C THR A 253 -13.25 -7.16 -1.25
N ILE A 254 -13.89 -7.96 -0.40
CA ILE A 254 -15.15 -8.64 -0.71
C ILE A 254 -16.26 -7.61 -0.96
N LEU A 255 -16.43 -6.62 -0.07
CA LEU A 255 -17.44 -5.58 -0.23
C LEU A 255 -17.17 -4.69 -1.46
N ALA A 256 -15.90 -4.48 -1.82
CA ALA A 256 -15.51 -3.75 -3.02
C ALA A 256 -15.82 -4.48 -4.33
N TYR A 257 -16.33 -5.71 -4.26
CA TYR A 257 -16.77 -6.46 -5.42
C TYR A 257 -17.84 -5.70 -6.21
N GLY A 258 -17.64 -5.60 -7.52
CA GLY A 258 -18.38 -4.68 -8.39
C GLY A 258 -19.89 -4.83 -8.28
N GLN A 259 -20.40 -6.06 -8.18
CA GLN A 259 -21.83 -6.34 -8.09
C GLN A 259 -22.46 -5.96 -6.75
N LEU A 260 -21.73 -6.18 -5.64
CA LEU A 260 -22.20 -5.80 -4.30
C LEU A 260 -22.28 -4.27 -4.19
N ARG A 261 -21.23 -3.59 -4.64
CA ARG A 261 -21.14 -2.13 -4.66
C ARG A 261 -22.24 -1.46 -5.50
N THR A 262 -22.65 -2.07 -6.62
CA THR A 262 -23.70 -1.49 -7.48
C THR A 262 -25.11 -1.69 -6.92
N LYS A 263 -25.33 -2.76 -6.15
CA LYS A 263 -26.66 -3.08 -5.59
C LYS A 263 -26.95 -2.35 -4.28
N ALA A 264 -25.93 -2.14 -3.44
CA ALA A 264 -26.08 -1.50 -2.13
C ALA A 264 -24.94 -0.51 -1.88
N TYR A 265 -24.91 0.60 -2.64
CA TYR A 265 -23.79 1.54 -2.63
C TYR A 265 -23.57 2.22 -1.26
N GLU A 266 -24.65 2.65 -0.59
CA GLU A 266 -24.57 3.33 0.71
C GLU A 266 -24.07 2.39 1.82
N VAL A 267 -24.51 1.13 1.80
CA VAL A 267 -24.03 0.09 2.71
C VAL A 267 -22.55 -0.18 2.44
N PHE A 268 -22.17 -0.35 1.16
CA PHE A 268 -20.79 -0.55 0.75
C PHE A 268 -19.88 0.58 1.28
N VAL A 269 -20.21 1.85 1.01
CA VAL A 269 -19.32 2.96 1.37
C VAL A 269 -19.20 3.12 2.88
N THR A 270 -20.30 2.91 3.61
CA THR A 270 -20.31 3.01 5.07
C THR A 270 -19.46 1.92 5.71
N LEU A 271 -19.70 0.66 5.36
CA LEU A 271 -18.92 -0.46 5.85
C LEU A 271 -17.45 -0.34 5.43
N HIS A 272 -17.17 0.08 4.20
CA HIS A 272 -15.81 0.23 3.71
C HIS A 272 -15.01 1.28 4.51
N VAL A 273 -15.64 2.39 4.92
CA VAL A 273 -14.97 3.38 5.77
C VAL A 273 -14.73 2.82 7.18
N VAL A 274 -15.73 2.19 7.79
CA VAL A 274 -15.60 1.60 9.14
C VAL A 274 -14.52 0.52 9.15
N MET A 275 -14.56 -0.42 8.22
CA MET A 275 -13.56 -1.49 8.10
C MET A 275 -12.17 -0.92 7.77
N GLY A 276 -12.08 0.16 7.00
CA GLY A 276 -10.81 0.85 6.74
C GLY A 276 -10.17 1.43 8.00
N ILE A 277 -10.98 2.02 8.89
CA ILE A 277 -10.53 2.51 10.20
C ILE A 277 -10.10 1.34 11.07
N MET A 278 -10.94 0.30 11.17
CA MET A 278 -10.64 -0.89 11.99
C MET A 278 -9.41 -1.64 11.50
N ALA A 279 -9.20 -1.73 10.18
CA ALA A 279 -7.98 -2.29 9.60
C ALA A 279 -6.75 -1.49 10.03
N LEU A 280 -6.82 -0.15 9.94
CA LEU A 280 -5.70 0.71 10.33
C LEU A 280 -5.38 0.62 11.83
N VAL A 281 -6.41 0.61 12.68
CA VAL A 281 -6.28 0.40 14.14
C VAL A 281 -5.68 -0.97 14.44
N GLY A 282 -6.17 -2.01 13.76
CA GLY A 282 -5.65 -3.37 13.95
C GLY A 282 -4.18 -3.49 13.54
N VAL A 283 -3.78 -2.89 12.41
CA VAL A 283 -2.37 -2.83 12.00
C VAL A 283 -1.53 -2.06 13.02
N TYR A 284 -2.02 -0.91 13.51
CA TYR A 284 -1.31 -0.12 14.52
C TYR A 284 -1.01 -0.96 15.77
N PHE A 285 -2.03 -1.59 16.37
CA PHE A 285 -1.84 -2.39 17.58
C PHE A 285 -1.06 -3.68 17.34
N HIS A 286 -1.25 -4.32 16.19
CA HIS A 286 -0.46 -5.49 15.78
C HIS A 286 1.05 -5.19 15.79
N ILE A 287 1.45 -4.01 15.32
CA ILE A 287 2.85 -3.60 15.25
C ILE A 287 3.34 -3.01 16.57
N HIS A 288 2.53 -2.17 17.21
CA HIS A 288 2.90 -1.49 18.45
C HIS A 288 3.16 -2.46 19.60
N LEU A 289 2.33 -3.52 19.71
CA LEU A 289 2.45 -4.52 20.77
C LEU A 289 3.61 -5.50 20.59
N LEU A 290 4.28 -5.52 19.42
CA LEU A 290 5.53 -6.26 19.24
C LEU A 290 6.71 -5.58 19.96
N ASP A 291 6.56 -4.32 20.36
CA ASP A 291 7.50 -3.51 21.15
C ASP A 291 8.97 -3.62 20.70
N TYR A 292 9.19 -3.54 19.38
CA TYR A 292 10.53 -3.60 18.81
C TYR A 292 10.92 -2.29 18.14
N TRP A 293 12.09 -1.75 18.49
CA TRP A 293 12.50 -0.40 18.09
C TRP A 293 12.56 -0.21 16.57
N ARG A 294 12.95 -1.26 15.81
CA ARG A 294 13.00 -1.18 14.33
C ARG A 294 11.62 -1.06 13.72
N TYR A 295 10.59 -1.60 14.37
CA TYR A 295 9.20 -1.48 13.91
C TYR A 295 8.59 -0.10 14.10
N LYS A 296 9.24 0.81 14.84
CA LYS A 296 8.80 2.21 14.98
C LYS A 296 8.56 2.90 13.64
N VAL A 297 9.36 2.58 12.60
CA VAL A 297 9.15 3.13 11.26
C VAL A 297 7.78 2.77 10.69
N PHE A 298 7.29 1.56 10.95
CA PHE A 298 5.99 1.10 10.46
C PHE A 298 4.83 1.73 11.26
N ILE A 299 5.01 1.93 12.56
CA ILE A 299 4.06 2.68 13.40
C ILE A 299 3.89 4.10 12.83
N VAL A 300 5.00 4.80 12.55
CA VAL A 300 4.94 6.15 11.96
C VAL A 300 4.20 6.14 10.60
N LEU A 301 4.38 5.13 9.76
CA LEU A 301 3.61 5.03 8.50
C LEU A 301 2.10 4.85 8.73
N THR A 302 1.70 4.11 9.76
CA THR A 302 0.27 3.99 10.12
C THR A 302 -0.29 5.31 10.65
N GLU A 303 0.48 6.07 11.43
CA GLU A 303 0.09 7.39 11.93
C GLU A 303 -0.02 8.44 10.81
N ILE A 304 0.91 8.43 9.85
CA ILE A 304 0.82 9.25 8.64
C ILE A 304 -0.45 8.88 7.87
N SER A 305 -0.75 7.59 7.71
CA SER A 305 -1.96 7.12 7.03
C SER A 305 -3.24 7.63 7.71
N ALA A 306 -3.30 7.57 9.05
CA ALA A 306 -4.40 8.11 9.83
C ALA A 306 -4.54 9.63 9.65
N SER A 307 -3.43 10.35 9.68
CA SER A 307 -3.38 11.81 9.51
C SER A 307 -3.87 12.24 8.13
N LEU A 308 -3.47 11.54 7.08
CA LEU A 308 -3.91 11.78 5.71
C LEU A 308 -5.41 11.56 5.53
N TRP A 309 -5.95 10.51 6.16
CA TRP A 309 -7.38 10.26 6.16
C TRP A 309 -8.14 11.36 6.90
N ALA A 310 -7.69 11.72 8.10
CA ALA A 310 -8.30 12.76 8.92
C ALA A 310 -8.33 14.11 8.17
N PHE A 311 -7.21 14.48 7.53
CA PHE A 311 -7.13 15.67 6.67
C PHE A 311 -8.22 15.69 5.59
N ASP A 312 -8.37 14.61 4.83
CA ASP A 312 -9.37 14.52 3.75
C ASP A 312 -10.81 14.54 4.30
N ARG A 313 -11.07 14.04 5.52
CA ARG A 313 -12.38 14.17 6.19
C ARG A 313 -12.67 15.62 6.60
N VAL A 314 -11.70 16.30 7.22
CA VAL A 314 -11.83 17.71 7.64
C VAL A 314 -12.01 18.61 6.41
N ALA A 315 -11.19 18.46 5.38
CA ALA A 315 -11.30 19.24 4.14
C ALA A 315 -12.69 19.11 3.48
N ARG A 316 -13.26 17.91 3.49
CA ARG A 316 -14.64 17.69 3.01
C ARG A 316 -15.68 18.37 3.87
N ALA A 317 -15.57 18.26 5.20
CA ALA A 317 -16.51 18.89 6.12
C ALA A 317 -16.50 20.42 5.92
N LEU A 318 -15.31 21.03 5.87
CA LEU A 318 -15.14 22.46 5.60
C LEU A 318 -15.73 22.87 4.25
N ASN A 319 -15.48 22.12 3.19
CA ASN A 319 -16.04 22.44 1.87
C ASN A 319 -17.57 22.32 1.84
N ARG A 320 -18.16 21.33 2.55
CA ARG A 320 -19.62 21.23 2.69
C ARG A 320 -20.19 22.45 3.41
N LEU A 321 -19.60 22.82 4.55
CA LEU A 321 -19.99 24.01 5.31
C LEU A 321 -19.89 25.28 4.48
N TYR A 322 -18.75 25.50 3.81
CA TYR A 322 -18.54 26.66 2.94
C TYR A 322 -19.61 26.77 1.85
N ASN A 323 -19.92 25.66 1.17
CA ASN A 323 -20.94 25.66 0.12
C ASN A 323 -22.35 25.87 0.67
N SER A 324 -22.68 25.33 1.86
CA SER A 324 -23.94 25.60 2.54
C SER A 324 -24.11 27.08 2.87
N PHE A 325 -23.07 27.75 3.38
CA PHE A 325 -23.11 29.19 3.64
C PHE A 325 -23.16 30.04 2.37
N ARG A 326 -22.44 29.65 1.32
CA ARG A 326 -22.46 30.35 0.02
C ARG A 326 -23.83 30.27 -0.66
N LEU A 327 -24.48 29.10 -0.62
CA LEU A 327 -25.84 28.93 -1.15
C LEU A 327 -26.85 29.77 -0.36
N ARG A 328 -26.72 29.82 0.97
CA ARG A 328 -27.52 30.69 1.84
C ARG A 328 -27.32 32.18 1.53
N LYS A 329 -26.09 32.61 1.24
CA LYS A 329 -25.77 34.01 0.87
C LYS A 329 -26.33 34.40 -0.50
N ASN A 330 -26.37 33.46 -1.45
CA ASN A 330 -26.86 33.70 -2.81
C ASN A 330 -28.38 33.45 -2.96
N GLY A 331 -29.13 33.22 -1.88
CA GLY A 331 -30.59 33.04 -1.89
C GLY A 331 -31.08 31.73 -2.53
N CYS A 332 -30.21 30.91 -3.12
CA CYS A 332 -30.57 29.63 -3.71
C CYS A 332 -30.61 28.52 -2.65
N ILE A 333 -31.65 28.50 -1.83
CA ILE A 333 -32.04 27.28 -1.11
C ILE A 333 -32.92 26.49 -2.06
N ALA A 334 -32.33 25.61 -2.86
CA ALA A 334 -33.09 24.57 -3.51
C ALA A 334 -33.56 23.60 -2.42
N THR A 335 -34.79 23.76 -1.96
CA THR A 335 -35.58 22.72 -1.31
C THR A 335 -35.74 21.56 -2.30
N GLY A 336 -34.74 20.69 -2.36
CA GLY A 336 -34.75 19.44 -3.09
C GLY A 336 -34.85 18.29 -2.10
N THR A 337 -36.07 17.80 -1.94
CA THR A 337 -36.50 16.62 -1.20
C THR A 337 -35.55 15.45 -1.38
N ILE A 338 -35.09 14.86 -0.28
CA ILE A 338 -34.42 13.56 -0.26
C ILE A 338 -35.53 12.50 -0.33
N THR A 339 -35.61 11.80 -1.46
CA THR A 339 -36.16 10.44 -1.58
C THR A 339 -35.06 9.55 -2.11
#